data_AF-A0A952PJN2-F1
#
_entry.id   AF-A0A952PJN2-F1
#
_cell.length_a   1.000
_cell.length_b   1.000
_cell.length_c   1.000
_cell.angle_alpha   90.00
_cell.angle_beta   90.00
_cell.angle_gamma   90.00
#
_symmetry.space_group_name_H-M   'P 1'
#
loop_
_entity.id
_entity.type
_entity.pdbx_description
1 polymer ?
#
loop_
_entity_poly.entity_id
_entity_poly.type
_entity_poly.pdbx_seq_one_letter_code
_entity_poly.pdbx_strand_id
1 'polypeptide(L)'
;MSPGNAVKLGELLIRSGILTSQQLLESIELAKQTGTPIGRMLVMCGTVSENVLHGSVQIQSLLRENHLELDAAISLLTMVHKEDIPLEEAMQRTGRSVEPRKPTVKLGELLIEGGFLLPEELEKFLADSLDAGLPLGRILLLYGTISKESLSACLTAQVLVRDNKVSREQAIKALQTMRRRRLDLEGSLRELGYYRHPIRAHTLIGELCIKAGLIDEGNVLSALETALEQEIPVGQAMIQKNLVARASLEMALELQQMVVNNTLTEDQAAQVLNKVAQKGFSPTAALTELAISTGTEDDTRGVWQLLTAAGVINKDVRHAIFPQTPPPLAELGQKLLQAELIDEFTLHNAFRCQFLMRSGFLALEQAIVVLNHCRSRRIATDVALRELNWIAETKMQLDSAV
;
A
#
# COMPACT_ATOMS: atom_id res chain seq x y z
N MET A 1 -28.32 -7.43 8.56
CA MET A 1 -28.75 -7.14 7.18
C MET A 1 -27.50 -6.96 6.33
N SER A 2 -27.56 -7.37 5.08
CA SER A 2 -26.49 -7.90 4.23
C SER A 2 -25.23 -7.04 4.05
N PRO A 3 -24.03 -7.67 3.89
CA PRO A 3 -22.84 -6.98 3.43
C PRO A 3 -22.98 -6.70 1.92
N GLY A 4 -22.76 -5.46 1.48
CA GLY A 4 -22.61 -5.16 0.04
C GLY A 4 -23.60 -4.17 -0.59
N ASN A 5 -23.96 -3.09 0.10
CA ASN A 5 -24.60 -1.95 -0.58
C ASN A 5 -23.80 -0.66 -0.35
N ALA A 6 -22.57 -0.63 -0.88
CA ALA A 6 -21.85 0.63 -1.06
C ALA A 6 -22.65 1.47 -2.06
N VAL A 7 -23.36 2.48 -1.56
CA VAL A 7 -24.17 3.38 -2.40
C VAL A 7 -23.24 4.03 -3.42
N LYS A 8 -23.47 3.77 -4.70
CA LYS A 8 -22.64 4.33 -5.78
C LYS A 8 -22.93 5.83 -5.90
N LEU A 9 -21.90 6.63 -6.20
CA LEU A 9 -22.02 8.08 -6.37
C LEU A 9 -23.15 8.47 -7.33
N GLY A 10 -23.23 7.79 -8.48
CA GLY A 10 -24.29 8.02 -9.46
C GLY A 10 -25.69 7.66 -8.93
N GLU A 11 -25.81 6.63 -8.10
CA GLU A 11 -27.08 6.27 -7.47
C GLU A 11 -27.51 7.29 -6.41
N LEU A 12 -26.55 7.79 -5.62
CA LEU A 12 -26.79 8.85 -4.65
C LEU A 12 -27.29 10.13 -5.33
N LEU A 13 -26.66 10.53 -6.43
CA LEU A 13 -27.03 11.71 -7.22
C LEU A 13 -28.40 11.57 -7.89
N ILE A 14 -28.78 10.36 -8.31
CA ILE A 14 -30.12 10.08 -8.84
C ILE A 14 -31.16 10.14 -7.72
N ARG A 15 -30.86 9.52 -6.57
CA ARG A 15 -31.78 9.50 -5.42
C ARG A 15 -31.98 10.88 -4.78
N SER A 16 -31.01 11.78 -4.89
CA SER A 16 -31.15 13.19 -4.51
C SER A 16 -31.83 14.06 -5.55
N GLY A 17 -32.20 13.51 -6.71
CA GLY A 17 -32.89 14.23 -7.78
C GLY A 17 -32.00 15.22 -8.54
N ILE A 18 -30.68 15.12 -8.37
CA ILE A 18 -29.70 16.02 -9.00
C ILE A 18 -29.38 15.55 -10.43
N LEU A 19 -29.33 14.23 -10.62
CA LEU A 19 -29.10 13.62 -11.92
C LEU A 19 -30.26 12.71 -12.35
N THR A 20 -30.52 12.67 -13.64
CA THR A 20 -31.34 11.62 -14.24
C THR A 20 -30.48 10.42 -14.67
N SER A 21 -31.09 9.24 -14.75
CA SER A 21 -30.40 8.04 -15.25
C SER A 21 -29.84 8.22 -16.66
N GLN A 22 -30.51 9.03 -17.50
CA GLN A 22 -30.06 9.32 -18.85
C GLN A 22 -28.81 10.21 -18.86
N GLN A 23 -28.80 11.31 -18.11
CA GLN A 23 -27.63 12.20 -17.99
C GLN A 23 -26.40 11.49 -17.43
N LEU A 24 -26.60 10.55 -16.50
CA LEU A 24 -25.52 9.74 -15.95
C LEU A 24 -24.91 8.82 -17.03
N LEU A 25 -25.74 8.16 -17.84
CA LEU A 25 -25.26 7.27 -18.91
C LEU A 25 -24.49 8.03 -19.98
N GLU A 26 -25.02 9.18 -20.43
CA GLU A 26 -24.37 10.08 -21.39
C GLU A 26 -23.00 10.55 -20.86
N SER A 27 -22.93 10.94 -19.59
CA SER A 27 -21.68 11.37 -18.94
C SER A 27 -20.65 10.24 -18.81
N ILE A 28 -21.10 8.99 -18.59
CA ILE A 28 -20.22 7.81 -18.55
C ILE A 28 -19.64 7.51 -19.93
N GLU A 29 -20.45 7.63 -20.97
CA GLU A 29 -20.01 7.40 -22.35
C GLU A 29 -18.98 8.46 -22.79
N LEU A 30 -19.24 9.73 -22.49
CA LEU A 30 -18.30 10.82 -22.73
C LEU A 30 -17.00 10.65 -21.93
N ALA A 31 -17.09 10.32 -20.63
CA ALA A 31 -15.92 10.06 -19.79
C ALA A 31 -15.02 8.94 -20.31
N LYS A 32 -15.61 7.87 -20.87
CA LYS A 32 -14.86 6.77 -21.50
C LYS A 32 -14.16 7.20 -22.80
N GLN A 33 -14.79 8.05 -23.60
CA GLN A 33 -14.22 8.54 -24.85
C GLN A 33 -13.06 9.52 -24.61
N THR A 34 -13.16 10.35 -23.57
CA THR A 34 -12.17 11.39 -23.25
C THR A 34 -11.11 10.95 -22.22
N GLY A 35 -11.31 9.81 -21.55
CA GLY A 35 -10.42 9.33 -20.48
C GLY A 35 -10.45 10.21 -19.22
N THR A 36 -11.47 11.05 -19.05
CA THR A 36 -11.61 11.95 -17.89
C THR A 36 -12.45 11.30 -16.80
N PRO A 37 -12.12 11.47 -15.50
CA PRO A 37 -12.92 10.93 -14.40
C PRO A 37 -14.38 11.37 -14.46
N ILE A 38 -15.31 10.45 -14.17
CA ILE A 38 -16.76 10.69 -14.29
C ILE A 38 -17.24 11.90 -13.48
N GLY A 39 -16.71 12.09 -12.26
CA GLY A 39 -17.06 13.25 -11.44
C GLY A 39 -16.71 14.58 -12.10
N ARG A 40 -15.53 14.65 -12.73
CA ARG A 40 -15.08 15.83 -13.47
C ARG A 40 -15.89 16.04 -14.75
N MET A 41 -16.25 14.96 -15.44
CA MET A 41 -17.12 15.02 -16.62
C MET A 41 -18.52 15.55 -16.27
N LEU A 42 -19.09 15.15 -15.13
CA LEU A 42 -20.39 15.64 -14.65
C LEU A 42 -20.38 17.16 -14.40
N VAL A 43 -19.28 17.69 -13.85
CA VAL A 43 -19.06 19.13 -13.68
C VAL A 43 -18.87 19.83 -15.02
N MET A 44 -18.05 19.26 -15.92
CA MET A 44 -17.82 19.82 -17.25
C MET A 44 -19.08 19.87 -18.11
N CYS A 45 -19.97 18.88 -17.97
CA CYS A 45 -21.28 18.86 -18.65
C CYS A 45 -22.28 19.84 -18.02
N GLY A 46 -21.91 20.54 -16.95
CA GLY A 46 -22.79 21.49 -16.23
C GLY A 46 -23.94 20.83 -15.47
N THR A 47 -23.92 19.51 -15.33
CA THR A 47 -24.99 18.74 -14.67
C THR A 47 -24.90 18.80 -13.15
N VAL A 48 -23.71 19.04 -12.62
CA VAL A 48 -23.40 19.06 -11.17
C VAL A 48 -22.43 20.22 -10.91
N SER A 49 -22.61 20.98 -9.83
CA SER A 49 -21.64 22.01 -9.41
C SER A 49 -20.44 21.39 -8.68
N GLU A 50 -19.33 22.11 -8.55
CA GLU A 50 -18.16 21.63 -7.78
C GLU A 50 -18.52 21.34 -6.31
N ASN A 51 -19.37 22.18 -5.71
CA ASN A 51 -19.86 22.00 -4.34
C ASN A 51 -20.68 20.72 -4.21
N VAL A 52 -21.56 20.44 -5.18
CA VAL A 52 -22.35 19.20 -5.18
C VAL A 52 -21.46 17.99 -5.41
N LEU A 53 -20.47 18.04 -6.31
CA LEU A 53 -19.55 16.93 -6.53
C LEU A 53 -18.75 16.62 -5.25
N HIS A 54 -18.14 17.64 -4.65
CA HIS A 54 -17.35 17.50 -3.43
C HIS A 54 -18.21 16.96 -2.28
N GLY A 55 -19.39 17.55 -2.07
CA GLY A 55 -20.34 17.10 -1.05
C GLY A 55 -20.83 15.66 -1.29
N SER A 56 -21.04 15.25 -2.53
CA SER A 56 -21.46 13.88 -2.88
C SER A 56 -20.41 12.85 -2.50
N VAL A 57 -19.12 13.13 -2.77
CA VAL A 57 -18.00 12.24 -2.42
C VAL A 57 -17.84 12.14 -0.91
N GLN A 58 -17.94 13.27 -0.19
CA GLN A 58 -17.88 13.29 1.27
C GLN A 58 -19.02 12.49 1.89
N ILE A 59 -20.27 12.71 1.45
CA ILE A 59 -21.45 11.97 1.90
C ILE A 59 -21.32 10.47 1.62
N GLN A 60 -20.77 10.09 0.46
CA GLN A 60 -20.55 8.70 0.11
C GLN A 60 -19.57 8.00 1.08
N SER A 61 -18.51 8.69 1.51
CA SER A 61 -17.61 8.15 2.54
C SER A 61 -18.30 8.01 3.88
N LEU A 62 -19.09 9.01 4.30
CA LEU A 62 -19.86 8.96 5.54
C LEU A 62 -20.89 7.83 5.58
N LEU A 63 -21.53 7.54 4.44
CA LEU A 63 -22.45 6.39 4.30
C LEU A 63 -21.69 5.05 4.41
N ARG A 64 -20.50 4.95 3.80
CA ARG A 64 -19.66 3.74 3.84
C ARG A 64 -19.12 3.46 5.24
N GLU A 65 -18.83 4.51 6.01
CA GLU A 65 -18.35 4.43 7.39
C GLU A 65 -19.49 4.27 8.42
N ASN A 66 -20.75 4.13 7.97
CA ASN A 66 -21.97 4.06 8.81
C ASN A 66 -22.16 5.27 9.75
N HIS A 67 -21.59 6.43 9.40
CA HIS A 67 -21.74 7.67 10.18
C HIS A 67 -22.94 8.51 9.77
N LEU A 68 -23.64 8.15 8.69
CA LEU A 68 -24.78 8.88 8.15
C LEU A 68 -25.83 7.92 7.58
N GLU A 69 -27.11 8.14 7.88
CA GLU A 69 -28.21 7.38 7.28
C GLU A 69 -28.52 7.87 5.86
N LEU A 70 -29.01 6.98 4.99
CA LEU A 70 -29.26 7.28 3.58
C LEU A 70 -30.25 8.44 3.36
N ASP A 71 -31.32 8.51 4.17
CA ASP A 71 -32.31 9.59 4.07
C ASP A 71 -31.71 10.94 4.50
N ALA A 72 -30.75 10.91 5.44
CA ALA A 72 -30.01 12.08 5.87
C ALA A 72 -29.04 12.56 4.78
N ALA A 73 -28.33 11.62 4.14
CA ALA A 73 -27.46 11.88 3.00
C ALA A 73 -28.20 12.55 1.83
N ILE A 74 -29.37 12.02 1.46
CA ILE A 74 -30.21 12.59 0.39
C ILE A 74 -30.63 14.02 0.73
N SER A 75 -31.06 14.26 1.97
CA SER A 75 -31.51 15.58 2.41
C SER A 75 -30.39 16.63 2.39
N LEU A 76 -29.20 16.26 2.87
CA LEU A 76 -28.01 17.13 2.85
C LEU A 76 -27.59 17.46 1.43
N LEU A 77 -27.52 16.45 0.56
CA LEU A 77 -27.08 16.64 -0.81
C LEU A 77 -28.07 17.49 -1.62
N THR A 78 -29.36 17.36 -1.34
CA THR A 78 -30.41 18.20 -1.94
C THR A 78 -30.26 19.68 -1.51
N MET A 79 -29.87 19.93 -0.26
CA MET A 79 -29.63 21.28 0.24
C MET A 79 -28.39 21.91 -0.41
N VAL A 80 -27.29 21.16 -0.47
CA VAL A 80 -26.05 21.56 -1.19
C VAL A 80 -26.38 21.92 -2.64
N HIS A 81 -27.23 21.15 -3.32
CA HIS A 81 -27.61 21.44 -4.70
C HIS A 81 -28.50 22.68 -4.87
N LYS A 82 -29.49 22.87 -3.99
CA LYS A 82 -30.45 23.99 -4.11
C LYS A 82 -29.83 25.34 -3.79
N GLU A 83 -28.94 25.38 -2.81
CA GLU A 83 -28.36 26.62 -2.32
C GLU A 83 -26.92 26.84 -2.82
N ASP A 84 -26.33 25.85 -3.48
CA ASP A 84 -24.93 25.82 -3.93
C ASP A 84 -23.93 26.18 -2.81
N ILE A 85 -24.21 25.71 -1.60
CA ILE A 85 -23.39 25.91 -0.40
C ILE A 85 -22.49 24.69 -0.15
N PRO A 86 -21.34 24.85 0.53
CA PRO A 86 -20.51 23.72 0.95
C PRO A 86 -21.26 22.79 1.91
N LEU A 87 -20.92 21.49 1.87
CA LEU A 87 -21.58 20.46 2.67
C LEU A 87 -21.54 20.77 4.17
N GLU A 88 -20.44 21.34 4.65
CA GLU A 88 -20.22 21.71 6.05
C GLU A 88 -21.28 22.72 6.52
N GLU A 89 -21.68 23.67 5.67
CA GLU A 89 -22.71 24.65 5.98
C GLU A 89 -24.12 24.01 5.99
N ALA A 90 -24.40 23.11 5.04
CA ALA A 90 -25.65 22.34 5.02
C ALA A 90 -25.81 21.45 6.27
N MET A 91 -24.70 20.89 6.76
CA MET A 91 -24.68 20.07 7.99
C MET A 91 -24.89 20.90 9.26
N GLN A 92 -24.30 22.10 9.34
CA GLN A 92 -24.52 23.03 10.45
C GLN A 92 -25.99 23.46 10.55
N ARG A 93 -26.61 23.81 9.42
CA ARG A 93 -28.02 24.26 9.39
C ARG A 93 -29.03 23.16 9.73
N THR A 94 -28.71 21.91 9.43
CA THR A 94 -29.57 20.77 9.76
C THR A 94 -29.40 20.28 11.20
N GLY A 95 -28.54 20.92 12.00
CA GLY A 95 -28.26 20.53 13.38
C GLY A 95 -27.60 19.15 13.50
N ARG A 96 -27.14 18.59 12.38
CA ARG A 96 -26.52 17.27 12.30
C ARG A 96 -25.01 17.46 12.36
N SER A 97 -24.52 17.57 13.59
CA SER A 97 -23.08 17.50 13.85
C SER A 97 -22.61 16.06 13.62
N VAL A 98 -22.18 15.73 12.40
CA VAL A 98 -21.06 14.80 12.31
C VAL A 98 -19.90 15.53 12.97
N GLU A 99 -19.22 14.86 13.89
CA GLU A 99 -18.02 15.41 14.54
C GLU A 99 -17.18 16.13 13.47
N PRO A 100 -16.82 17.42 13.69
CA PRO A 100 -15.98 18.12 12.73
C PRO A 100 -14.78 17.22 12.46
N ARG A 101 -14.50 16.95 11.18
CA ARG A 101 -13.30 16.23 10.74
C ARG A 101 -12.16 16.64 11.67
N LYS A 102 -11.67 15.68 12.45
CA LYS A 102 -10.63 15.94 13.46
C LYS A 102 -9.51 16.73 12.78
N PRO A 103 -8.95 17.74 13.46
CA PRO A 103 -8.03 18.68 12.84
C PRO A 103 -6.89 17.90 12.18
N THR A 104 -6.79 17.97 10.86
CA THR A 104 -5.58 17.58 10.15
C THR A 104 -4.50 18.51 10.70
N VAL A 105 -3.70 18.01 11.63
CA VAL A 105 -2.66 18.84 12.23
C VAL A 105 -1.71 19.21 11.10
N LYS A 106 -1.65 20.50 10.78
CA LYS A 106 -0.81 20.97 9.68
C LYS A 106 0.64 20.74 10.05
N LEU A 107 1.45 20.32 9.07
CA LEU A 107 2.88 20.11 9.26
C LEU A 107 3.56 21.35 9.88
N GLY A 108 3.20 22.55 9.41
CA GLY A 108 3.70 23.82 9.93
C GLY A 108 3.44 24.03 11.43
N GLU A 109 2.26 23.64 11.93
CA GLU A 109 1.93 23.75 13.36
C GLU A 109 2.78 22.79 14.21
N LEU A 110 2.95 21.54 13.75
CA LEU A 110 3.81 20.56 14.45
C LEU A 110 5.27 21.00 14.46
N LEU A 111 5.74 21.64 13.39
CA LEU A 111 7.10 22.15 13.30
C LEU A 111 7.33 23.30 14.29
N ILE A 112 6.37 24.22 14.42
CA ILE A 112 6.45 25.33 15.38
C ILE A 112 6.32 24.82 16.82
N GLU A 113 5.28 24.05 17.13
CA GLU A 113 4.99 23.61 18.50
C GLU A 113 5.97 22.52 18.98
N GLY A 114 6.54 21.74 18.07
CA GLY A 114 7.67 20.85 18.32
C GLY A 114 9.01 21.61 18.50
N GLY A 115 9.04 22.89 18.13
CA GLY A 115 10.18 23.80 18.26
C GLY A 115 11.23 23.69 17.15
N PHE A 116 10.91 23.06 16.02
CA PHE A 116 11.83 22.92 14.89
C PHE A 116 11.91 24.17 14.01
N LEU A 117 10.87 25.01 14.02
CA LEU A 117 10.81 26.27 13.28
C LEU A 117 10.23 27.39 14.14
N LEU A 118 10.62 28.62 13.84
CA LEU A 118 9.94 29.80 14.34
C LEU A 118 8.73 30.17 13.45
N PRO A 119 7.67 30.79 14.00
CA PRO A 119 6.51 31.20 13.21
C PRO A 119 6.85 32.10 12.01
N GLU A 120 7.78 33.03 12.20
CA GLU A 120 8.22 33.98 11.17
C GLU A 120 8.99 33.32 10.02
N GLU A 121 9.64 32.18 10.30
CA GLU A 121 10.38 31.41 9.29
C GLU A 121 9.41 30.59 8.44
N LEU A 122 8.31 30.10 9.03
CA LEU A 122 7.33 29.28 8.33
C LEU A 122 6.68 30.03 7.16
N GLU A 123 6.32 31.30 7.34
CA GLU A 123 5.71 32.10 6.26
C GLU A 123 6.64 32.24 5.05
N LYS A 124 7.93 32.45 5.29
CA LYS A 124 8.95 32.52 4.23
C LYS A 124 9.06 31.20 3.48
N PHE A 125 9.16 30.09 4.20
CA PHE A 125 9.26 28.77 3.57
C PHE A 125 7.98 28.33 2.85
N LEU A 126 6.81 28.79 3.29
CA LEU A 126 5.55 28.60 2.58
C LEU A 126 5.50 29.40 1.27
N ALA A 127 5.97 30.65 1.28
CA ALA A 127 6.09 31.44 0.05
C ALA A 127 7.05 30.77 -0.95
N ASP A 128 8.24 30.37 -0.49
CA ASP A 128 9.22 29.67 -1.33
C ASP A 128 8.71 28.32 -1.85
N SER A 129 7.91 27.60 -1.05
CA SER A 129 7.25 26.35 -1.45
C SER A 129 6.26 26.55 -2.60
N LEU A 130 5.47 27.63 -2.55
CA LEU A 130 4.52 27.98 -3.61
C LEU A 130 5.25 28.40 -4.88
N ASP A 131 6.29 29.24 -4.75
CA ASP A 131 7.08 29.74 -5.87
C ASP A 131 7.85 28.63 -6.58
N ALA A 132 8.42 27.69 -5.82
CA ALA A 132 9.16 26.55 -6.37
C ALA A 132 8.25 25.38 -6.80
N GLY A 133 6.98 25.37 -6.40
CA GLY A 133 6.07 24.24 -6.61
C GLY A 133 6.52 22.94 -5.93
N LEU A 134 7.26 23.05 -4.82
CA LEU A 134 7.78 21.92 -4.05
C LEU A 134 7.08 21.82 -2.69
N PRO A 135 6.92 20.61 -2.12
CA PRO A 135 6.37 20.45 -0.77
C PRO A 135 7.18 21.18 0.30
N LEU A 136 6.52 21.68 1.34
CA LEU A 136 7.13 22.47 2.41
C LEU A 136 8.34 21.76 3.05
N GLY A 137 8.22 20.48 3.39
CA GLY A 137 9.34 19.75 4.01
C GLY A 137 10.51 19.56 3.06
N ARG A 138 10.28 19.48 1.74
CA ARG A 138 11.38 19.48 0.75
C ARG A 138 12.12 20.81 0.75
N ILE A 139 11.42 21.94 0.83
CA ILE A 139 12.03 23.27 0.96
C ILE A 139 12.84 23.38 2.25
N LEU A 140 12.27 22.94 3.38
CA LEU A 140 12.95 22.96 4.68
C LEU A 140 14.24 22.14 4.69
N LEU A 141 14.24 20.98 4.01
CA LEU A 141 15.46 20.18 3.83
C LEU A 141 16.49 20.87 2.93
N LEU A 142 16.06 21.54 1.86
CA LEU A 142 16.95 22.26 0.93
C LEU A 142 17.65 23.43 1.61
N TYR A 143 16.92 24.17 2.45
CA TYR A 143 17.49 25.26 3.26
C TYR A 143 18.29 24.77 4.48
N GLY A 144 18.23 23.46 4.79
CA GLY A 144 18.94 22.87 5.91
C GLY A 144 18.44 23.31 7.29
N THR A 145 17.22 23.85 7.37
CA THR A 145 16.62 24.30 8.64
C THR A 145 16.13 23.16 9.52
N ILE A 146 15.78 22.03 8.90
CA ILE A 146 15.39 20.80 9.58
C ILE A 146 16.23 19.62 9.08
N SER A 147 16.54 18.69 9.99
CA SER A 147 17.18 17.43 9.61
C SER A 147 16.15 16.44 9.02
N LYS A 148 16.63 15.48 8.21
CA LYS A 148 15.77 14.44 7.63
C LYS A 148 15.05 13.62 8.70
N GLU A 149 15.75 13.30 9.78
CA GLU A 149 15.23 12.52 10.90
C GLU A 149 14.12 13.28 11.62
N SER A 150 14.30 14.58 11.81
CA SER A 150 13.32 15.45 12.47
C SER A 150 12.07 15.65 11.61
N LEU A 151 12.24 15.86 10.29
CA LEU A 151 11.12 15.97 9.37
C LEU A 151 10.32 14.66 9.27
N SER A 152 11.02 13.53 9.18
CA SER A 152 10.41 12.20 9.20
C SER A 152 9.58 11.97 10.46
N ALA A 153 10.09 12.38 11.63
CA ALA A 153 9.36 12.32 12.88
C ALA A 153 8.10 13.21 12.87
N CYS A 154 8.18 14.45 12.37
CA CYS A 154 7.01 15.33 12.26
C CYS A 154 5.92 14.74 11.36
N LEU A 155 6.29 14.20 10.19
CA LEU A 155 5.34 13.57 9.28
C LEU A 155 4.75 12.28 9.85
N THR A 156 5.57 11.46 10.51
CA THR A 156 5.10 10.24 11.20
C THR A 156 4.12 10.58 12.31
N ALA A 157 4.41 11.61 13.11
CA ALA A 157 3.50 12.11 14.12
C ALA A 157 2.16 12.58 13.50
N GLN A 158 2.21 13.28 12.37
CA GLN A 158 1.01 13.70 11.64
C GLN A 158 0.17 12.51 11.16
N VAL A 159 0.80 11.45 10.64
CA VAL A 159 0.12 10.19 10.27
C VAL A 159 -0.51 9.54 11.50
N LEU A 160 0.20 9.44 12.63
CA LEU A 160 -0.32 8.84 13.86
C LEU A 160 -1.53 9.60 14.42
N VAL A 161 -1.53 10.94 14.32
CA VAL A 161 -2.67 11.77 14.73
C VAL A 161 -3.85 11.58 13.76
N ARG A 162 -3.58 11.56 12.46
CA ARG A 162 -4.60 11.31 11.42
C ARG A 162 -5.28 9.96 11.62
N ASP A 163 -4.50 8.92 11.89
CA ASP A 163 -4.98 7.56 12.11
C ASP A 163 -5.59 7.36 13.53
N ASN A 164 -5.76 8.44 14.32
CA ASN A 164 -6.28 8.43 15.70
C ASN A 164 -5.50 7.55 16.68
N LYS A 165 -4.24 7.24 16.38
CA LYS A 165 -3.37 6.42 17.22
C LYS A 165 -2.78 7.20 18.39
N VAL A 166 -2.60 8.50 18.21
CA VAL A 166 -2.01 9.44 19.19
C VAL A 166 -2.78 10.77 19.12
N SER A 167 -2.98 11.46 20.25
CA SER A 167 -3.60 12.80 20.23
C SER A 167 -2.62 13.89 19.80
N ARG A 168 -3.11 15.02 19.29
CA ARG A 168 -2.27 16.19 18.92
C ARG A 168 -1.32 16.59 20.04
N GLU A 169 -1.82 16.71 21.27
CA GLU A 169 -1.01 17.08 22.44
C GLU A 169 0.08 16.04 22.76
N GLN A 170 -0.24 14.75 22.63
CA GLN A 170 0.71 13.66 22.84
C GLN A 170 1.80 13.68 21.77
N ALA A 171 1.44 13.93 20.51
CA ALA A 171 2.38 14.05 19.40
C ALA A 171 3.36 15.22 19.60
N ILE A 172 2.88 16.40 20.01
CA ILE A 172 3.72 17.56 20.30
C ILE A 172 4.68 17.28 21.46
N LYS A 173 4.17 16.72 22.56
CA LYS A 173 5.01 16.34 23.71
C LYS A 173 6.08 15.31 23.34
N ALA A 174 5.74 14.35 22.48
CA ALA A 174 6.69 13.37 21.97
C ALA A 174 7.78 14.03 21.12
N LEU A 175 7.41 14.93 20.20
CA LEU A 175 8.35 15.69 19.35
C LEU A 175 9.28 16.59 20.18
N GLN A 176 8.75 17.28 21.20
CA GLN A 176 9.57 18.08 22.11
C GLN A 176 10.54 17.20 22.93
N THR A 177 10.09 16.03 23.37
CA THR A 177 10.92 15.07 24.12
C THR A 177 12.02 14.48 23.23
N MET A 178 11.68 14.12 22.00
CA MET A 178 12.61 13.67 20.95
C MET A 178 13.76 14.67 20.79
N ARG A 179 13.43 15.97 20.64
CA ARG A 179 14.44 17.03 20.50
C ARG A 179 15.29 17.21 21.75
N ARG A 180 14.69 17.22 22.94
CA ARG A 180 15.42 17.45 24.21
C ARG A 180 16.33 16.29 24.58
N ARG A 181 15.91 15.05 24.31
CA ARG A 181 16.61 13.82 24.73
C ARG A 181 17.36 13.10 23.61
N ARG A 182 17.24 13.58 22.36
CA ARG A 182 17.82 12.94 21.16
C ARG A 182 17.40 11.47 21.00
N LEU A 183 16.16 11.17 21.36
CA LEU A 183 15.53 9.89 21.09
C LEU A 183 14.89 9.92 19.70
N ASP A 184 14.50 8.76 19.18
CA ASP A 184 13.56 8.66 18.07
C ASP A 184 12.13 9.00 18.54
N LEU A 185 11.23 9.27 17.59
CA LEU A 185 9.83 9.56 17.91
C LEU A 185 9.19 8.38 18.66
N GLU A 186 9.49 7.15 18.24
CA GLU A 186 8.92 5.94 18.85
C GLU A 186 9.39 5.76 20.29
N GLY A 187 10.69 5.93 20.56
CA GLY A 187 11.24 5.90 21.91
C GLY A 187 10.63 6.99 22.78
N SER A 188 10.41 8.18 22.22
CA SER A 188 9.76 9.29 22.94
C SER A 188 8.29 8.97 23.30
N LEU A 189 7.52 8.41 22.36
CA LEU A 189 6.13 7.98 22.59
C LEU A 189 6.03 6.84 23.62
N ARG A 190 6.99 5.92 23.59
CA ARG A 190 7.07 4.80 24.54
C ARG A 190 7.42 5.27 25.93
N GLU A 191 8.38 6.19 26.05
CA GLU A 191 8.80 6.75 27.33
C GLU A 191 7.66 7.50 28.02
N LEU A 192 6.88 8.25 27.25
CA LEU A 192 5.71 8.97 27.73
C LEU A 192 4.52 8.05 28.04
N GLY A 193 4.61 6.76 27.73
CA GLY A 193 3.57 5.77 27.98
C GLY A 193 2.33 5.91 27.07
N TYR A 194 2.41 6.77 26.04
CA TYR A 194 1.30 7.04 25.12
C TYR A 194 1.17 5.98 24.03
N TYR A 195 2.19 5.13 23.85
CA TYR A 195 2.21 4.14 22.78
C TYR A 195 2.97 2.87 23.21
N ARG A 196 2.32 1.71 23.10
CA ARG A 196 2.85 0.42 23.59
C ARG A 196 3.14 -0.62 22.50
N HIS A 197 2.76 -0.37 21.24
CA HIS A 197 3.02 -1.32 20.17
C HIS A 197 4.33 -1.00 19.44
N PRO A 198 5.18 -2.00 19.15
CA PRO A 198 6.23 -1.83 18.16
C PRO A 198 5.55 -1.49 16.83
N ILE A 199 5.89 -0.35 16.23
CA ILE A 199 5.42 0.00 14.88
C ILE A 199 5.89 -1.06 13.87
N ARG A 200 6.99 -1.75 14.17
CA ARG A 200 7.57 -2.77 13.31
C ARG A 200 6.99 -4.16 13.54
N ALA A 201 5.85 -4.41 12.89
CA ALA A 201 5.50 -5.75 12.40
C ALA A 201 5.14 -5.75 10.91
N HIS A 202 5.10 -4.58 10.28
CA HIS A 202 4.83 -4.37 8.87
C HIS A 202 5.90 -3.42 8.35
N THR A 203 6.82 -3.91 7.52
CA THR A 203 7.79 -3.04 6.81
C THR A 203 6.99 -1.97 6.09
N LEU A 204 7.20 -0.68 6.38
CA LEU A 204 6.45 0.37 5.70
C LEU A 204 6.79 0.32 4.20
N ILE A 205 5.80 0.56 3.33
CA ILE A 205 6.00 0.49 1.88
C ILE A 205 7.15 1.40 1.42
N GLY A 206 7.30 2.57 2.06
CA GLY A 206 8.42 3.48 1.83
C GLY A 206 9.76 2.88 2.23
N GLU A 207 9.87 2.27 3.42
CA GLU A 207 11.10 1.62 3.89
C GLU A 207 11.52 0.46 2.98
N LEU A 208 10.57 -0.36 2.54
CA LEU A 208 10.84 -1.46 1.61
C LEU A 208 11.34 -0.93 0.26
N CYS A 209 10.71 0.11 -0.28
CA CYS A 209 11.15 0.74 -1.53
C CYS A 209 12.54 1.41 -1.40
N ILE A 210 12.86 1.99 -0.23
CA ILE A 210 14.20 2.54 0.07
C ILE A 210 15.23 1.41 0.11
N LYS A 211 14.98 0.34 0.88
CA LYS A 211 15.88 -0.82 0.96
C LYS A 211 16.10 -1.48 -0.41
N ALA A 212 15.07 -1.49 -1.25
CA ALA A 212 15.15 -1.99 -2.62
C ALA A 212 15.84 -1.02 -3.59
N GLY A 213 16.20 0.20 -3.17
CA GLY A 213 16.85 1.20 -4.02
C GLY A 213 15.95 1.77 -5.12
N LEU A 214 14.62 1.66 -4.96
CA LEU A 214 13.66 2.20 -5.94
C LEU A 214 13.40 3.69 -5.76
N ILE A 215 13.49 4.16 -4.53
CA ILE A 215 13.20 5.53 -4.13
C ILE A 215 14.16 5.93 -3.01
N ASP A 216 14.60 7.18 -3.00
CA ASP A 216 15.37 7.76 -1.90
C ASP A 216 14.45 8.28 -0.80
N GLU A 217 14.98 8.38 0.42
CA GLU A 217 14.27 8.89 1.59
C GLU A 217 13.66 10.28 1.36
N GLY A 218 14.34 11.17 0.64
CA GLY A 218 13.85 12.52 0.37
C GLY A 218 12.58 12.52 -0.48
N ASN A 219 12.54 11.63 -1.48
CA ASN A 219 11.36 11.45 -2.33
C ASN A 219 10.22 10.73 -1.58
N VAL A 220 10.51 9.83 -0.65
CA VAL A 220 9.48 9.25 0.24
C VAL A 220 8.82 10.32 1.12
N LEU A 221 9.61 11.21 1.73
CA LEU A 221 9.08 12.31 2.55
C LEU A 221 8.20 13.26 1.71
N SER A 222 8.68 13.61 0.51
CA SER A 222 7.90 14.40 -0.46
C SER A 222 6.59 13.71 -0.84
N ALA A 223 6.60 12.40 -1.10
CA ALA A 223 5.37 11.65 -1.40
C ALA A 223 4.42 11.60 -0.19
N LEU A 224 4.96 11.46 1.03
CA LEU A 224 4.17 11.45 2.26
C LEU A 224 3.51 12.80 2.53
N GLU A 225 4.19 13.91 2.28
CA GLU A 225 3.62 15.26 2.38
C GLU A 225 2.41 15.43 1.46
N THR A 226 2.54 15.04 0.19
CA THR A 226 1.43 15.10 -0.77
C THR A 226 0.31 14.13 -0.40
N ALA A 227 0.63 12.95 0.13
CA ALA A 227 -0.36 12.00 0.62
C ALA A 227 -1.18 12.57 1.80
N LEU A 228 -0.52 13.33 2.68
CA LEU A 228 -1.16 13.99 3.81
C LEU A 228 -1.98 15.21 3.37
N GLU A 229 -1.47 15.99 2.42
CA GLU A 229 -2.14 17.17 1.87
C GLU A 229 -3.41 16.80 1.09
N GLN A 230 -3.33 15.75 0.26
CA GLN A 230 -4.43 15.32 -0.61
C GLN A 230 -5.29 14.21 0.00
N GLU A 231 -4.98 13.78 1.24
CA GLU A 231 -5.66 12.69 1.94
C GLU A 231 -5.68 11.35 1.17
N ILE A 232 -4.67 11.09 0.34
CA ILE A 232 -4.53 9.84 -0.44
C ILE A 232 -3.53 8.87 0.21
N PRO A 233 -3.55 7.56 -0.13
CA PRO A 233 -2.52 6.62 0.28
C PRO A 233 -1.13 7.03 -0.23
N VAL A 234 -0.10 6.84 0.60
CA VAL A 234 1.29 7.22 0.24
C VAL A 234 1.78 6.55 -1.04
N GLY A 235 1.36 5.31 -1.30
CA GLY A 235 1.68 4.62 -2.56
C GLY A 235 1.08 5.31 -3.79
N GLN A 236 -0.13 5.86 -3.69
CA GLN A 236 -0.76 6.62 -4.78
C GLN A 236 -0.01 7.94 -5.02
N ALA A 237 0.40 8.63 -3.96
CA ALA A 237 1.23 9.83 -4.07
C ALA A 237 2.60 9.54 -4.73
N MET A 238 3.22 8.38 -4.44
CA MET A 238 4.45 7.94 -5.09
C MET A 238 4.28 7.75 -6.61
N ILE A 239 3.15 7.18 -7.04
CA ILE A 239 2.83 7.01 -8.47
C ILE A 239 2.57 8.36 -9.14
N GLN A 240 1.74 9.23 -8.54
CA GLN A 240 1.40 10.54 -9.09
C GLN A 240 2.65 11.42 -9.32
N LYS A 241 3.63 11.33 -8.41
CA LYS A 241 4.91 12.04 -8.53
C LYS A 241 5.91 11.36 -9.47
N ASN A 242 5.52 10.28 -10.17
CA ASN A 242 6.40 9.46 -11.02
C ASN A 242 7.66 8.96 -10.28
N LEU A 243 7.57 8.73 -8.97
CA LEU A 243 8.70 8.27 -8.16
C LEU A 243 8.85 6.75 -8.23
N VAL A 244 7.74 6.04 -8.36
CA VAL A 244 7.70 4.57 -8.45
C VAL A 244 6.67 4.17 -9.50
N ALA A 245 7.02 3.20 -10.35
CA ALA A 245 6.07 2.65 -11.32
C ALA A 245 4.97 1.84 -10.61
N ARG A 246 3.75 1.87 -11.16
CA ARG A 246 2.60 1.14 -10.61
C ARG A 246 2.90 -0.35 -10.37
N ALA A 247 3.53 -1.02 -11.35
CA ALA A 247 3.91 -2.43 -11.24
C ALA A 247 4.89 -2.69 -10.07
N SER A 248 5.85 -1.79 -9.85
CA SER A 248 6.81 -1.90 -8.74
C SER A 248 6.13 -1.67 -7.39
N LEU A 249 5.15 -0.76 -7.31
CA LEU A 249 4.37 -0.55 -6.08
C LEU A 249 3.48 -1.76 -5.77
N GLU A 250 2.79 -2.30 -6.78
CA GLU A 250 1.97 -3.51 -6.64
C GLU A 250 2.82 -4.68 -6.14
N MET A 251 4.03 -4.85 -6.69
CA MET A 251 4.99 -5.84 -6.21
C MET A 251 5.47 -5.58 -4.79
N ALA A 252 5.76 -4.32 -4.44
CA ALA A 252 6.17 -3.96 -3.09
C ALA A 252 5.08 -4.29 -2.05
N LEU A 253 3.80 -4.09 -2.38
CA LEU A 253 2.67 -4.47 -1.53
C LEU A 253 2.54 -6.00 -1.40
N GLU A 254 2.76 -6.75 -2.48
CA GLU A 254 2.78 -8.21 -2.43
C GLU A 254 3.94 -8.76 -1.59
N LEU A 255 5.11 -8.14 -1.66
CA LEU A 255 6.26 -8.53 -0.85
C LEU A 255 6.10 -8.12 0.61
N GLN A 256 5.49 -6.96 0.90
CA GLN A 256 5.10 -6.57 2.25
C GLN A 256 4.15 -7.62 2.85
N GLN A 257 3.19 -8.10 2.07
CA GLN A 257 2.30 -9.18 2.49
C GLN A 257 3.05 -10.48 2.83
N MET A 258 4.04 -10.83 2.02
CA MET A 258 4.87 -12.01 2.26
C MET A 258 5.68 -11.88 3.55
N VAL A 259 6.18 -10.69 3.85
CA VAL A 259 6.87 -10.39 5.12
C VAL A 259 5.92 -10.50 6.31
N VAL A 260 4.71 -9.94 6.22
CA VAL A 260 3.70 -10.02 7.30
C VAL A 260 3.31 -11.46 7.61
N ASN A 261 3.23 -12.32 6.58
CA ASN A 261 2.95 -13.75 6.77
C ASN A 261 4.20 -14.57 7.15
N ASN A 262 5.34 -13.94 7.41
CA ASN A 262 6.63 -14.58 7.72
C ASN A 262 7.13 -15.55 6.63
N THR A 263 6.69 -15.38 5.38
CA THR A 263 7.15 -16.18 4.23
C THR A 263 8.43 -15.64 3.60
N LEU A 264 8.80 -14.39 3.92
CA LEU A 264 10.03 -13.72 3.54
C LEU A 264 10.50 -12.82 4.67
N THR A 265 11.81 -12.57 4.77
CA THR A 265 12.35 -11.49 5.60
C THR A 265 12.31 -10.15 4.85
N GLU A 266 12.41 -9.03 5.58
CA GLU A 266 12.43 -7.69 4.97
C GLU A 266 13.55 -7.53 3.92
N ASP A 267 14.73 -8.06 4.22
CA ASP A 267 15.90 -7.92 3.34
C ASP A 267 15.75 -8.79 2.10
N GLN A 268 15.14 -9.98 2.24
CA GLN A 268 14.78 -10.83 1.11
C GLN A 268 13.73 -10.16 0.21
N ALA A 269 12.70 -9.56 0.82
CA ALA A 269 11.69 -8.80 0.09
C ALA A 269 12.31 -7.61 -0.67
N ALA A 270 13.22 -6.86 -0.06
CA ALA A 270 13.92 -5.77 -0.72
C ALA A 270 14.76 -6.23 -1.92
N GLN A 271 15.48 -7.35 -1.79
CA GLN A 271 16.25 -7.94 -2.88
C GLN A 271 15.36 -8.37 -4.06
N VAL A 272 14.24 -9.04 -3.78
CA VAL A 272 13.28 -9.46 -4.81
C VAL A 272 12.68 -8.24 -5.50
N LEU A 273 12.29 -7.22 -4.75
CA LEU A 273 11.73 -5.99 -5.29
C LEU A 273 12.72 -5.27 -6.21
N ASN A 274 14.01 -5.19 -5.82
CA ASN A 274 15.05 -4.62 -6.66
C ASN A 274 15.19 -5.38 -7.99
N LYS A 275 15.22 -6.72 -7.95
CA LYS A 275 15.34 -7.55 -9.15
C LYS A 275 14.13 -7.42 -10.08
N VAL A 276 12.91 -7.43 -9.55
CA VAL A 276 11.69 -7.26 -10.36
C VAL A 276 11.62 -5.88 -10.99
N ALA A 277 12.18 -4.86 -10.34
CA ALA A 277 12.28 -3.53 -10.94
C ALA A 277 13.33 -3.43 -12.07
N GLN A 278 14.32 -4.34 -12.11
CA GLN A 278 15.21 -4.47 -13.26
C GLN A 278 14.45 -5.13 -14.42
N LYS A 279 14.62 -4.58 -15.64
CA LYS A 279 13.92 -5.06 -16.83
C LYS A 279 14.21 -6.55 -17.07
N GLY A 280 13.16 -7.37 -17.17
CA GLY A 280 13.24 -8.76 -17.61
C GLY A 280 13.02 -9.83 -16.53
N PHE A 281 12.89 -9.44 -15.26
CA PHE A 281 12.55 -10.40 -14.19
C PHE A 281 11.04 -10.47 -13.96
N SER A 282 10.49 -11.68 -14.04
CA SER A 282 9.15 -11.94 -13.50
C SER A 282 9.22 -12.10 -11.98
N PRO A 283 8.13 -11.83 -11.24
CA PRO A 283 8.09 -12.00 -9.79
C PRO A 283 8.46 -13.41 -9.35
N THR A 284 7.96 -14.42 -10.07
CA THR A 284 8.25 -15.82 -9.82
C THR A 284 9.73 -16.12 -10.05
N ALA A 285 10.33 -15.62 -11.14
CA ALA A 285 11.74 -15.84 -11.42
C ALA A 285 12.64 -15.19 -10.35
N ALA A 286 12.31 -13.98 -9.89
CA ALA A 286 13.07 -13.31 -8.84
C ALA A 286 13.01 -14.05 -7.49
N LEU A 287 11.85 -14.60 -7.13
CA LEU A 287 11.68 -15.45 -5.94
C LEU A 287 12.43 -16.78 -6.07
N THR A 288 12.43 -17.39 -7.25
CA THR A 288 13.19 -18.61 -7.53
C THR A 288 14.68 -18.34 -7.43
N GLU A 289 15.17 -17.25 -8.01
CA GLU A 289 16.59 -16.90 -7.95
C GLU A 289 17.03 -16.63 -6.51
N LEU A 290 16.18 -16.00 -5.68
CA LEU A 290 16.42 -15.87 -4.25
C LEU A 290 16.50 -17.24 -3.56
N ALA A 291 15.61 -18.18 -3.91
CA ALA A 291 15.65 -19.54 -3.38
C ALA A 291 16.94 -20.27 -3.78
N ILE A 292 17.43 -20.06 -5.01
CA ILE A 292 18.70 -20.61 -5.49
C ILE A 292 19.88 -19.98 -4.78
N SER A 293 19.95 -18.64 -4.70
CA SER A 293 21.08 -17.92 -4.12
C SER A 293 21.25 -18.17 -2.62
N THR A 294 20.14 -18.47 -1.94
CA THR A 294 20.14 -18.85 -0.52
C THR A 294 20.13 -20.36 -0.31
N GLY A 295 20.12 -21.17 -1.37
CA GLY A 295 19.92 -22.62 -1.31
C GLY A 295 21.10 -23.36 -0.68
N THR A 296 20.80 -24.40 0.10
CA THR A 296 21.79 -25.32 0.67
C THR A 296 21.72 -26.71 0.00
N GLU A 297 22.67 -27.59 0.29
CA GLU A 297 22.65 -28.98 -0.22
C GLU A 297 21.44 -29.79 0.31
N ASP A 298 20.90 -29.42 1.47
CA ASP A 298 19.66 -29.98 2.00
C ASP A 298 18.44 -29.60 1.15
N ASP A 299 18.46 -28.40 0.54
CA ASP A 299 17.37 -27.93 -0.32
C ASP A 299 17.30 -28.71 -1.63
N THR A 300 18.44 -29.10 -2.21
CA THR A 300 18.47 -29.99 -3.37
C THR A 300 17.77 -31.31 -3.07
N ARG A 301 18.01 -31.89 -1.90
CA ARG A 301 17.35 -33.12 -1.46
C ARG A 301 15.86 -32.90 -1.21
N GLY A 302 15.49 -31.79 -0.60
CA GLY A 302 14.10 -31.41 -0.35
C GLY A 302 13.30 -31.22 -1.65
N VAL A 303 13.83 -30.51 -2.64
CA VAL A 303 13.19 -30.37 -3.97
C VAL A 303 13.02 -31.74 -4.61
N TRP A 304 14.05 -32.59 -4.60
CA TRP A 304 13.94 -33.93 -5.17
C TRP A 304 12.83 -34.76 -4.50
N GLN A 305 12.81 -34.75 -3.17
CA GLN A 305 11.79 -35.44 -2.38
C GLN A 305 10.40 -34.90 -2.68
N LEU A 306 10.22 -33.58 -2.75
CA LEU A 306 8.96 -32.93 -3.07
C LEU A 306 8.45 -33.32 -4.46
N LEU A 307 9.31 -33.22 -5.49
CA LEU A 307 8.95 -33.57 -6.87
C LEU A 307 8.58 -35.05 -6.99
N THR A 308 9.30 -35.92 -6.30
CA THR A 308 9.00 -37.36 -6.27
C THR A 308 7.69 -37.65 -5.55
N ALA A 309 7.48 -37.06 -4.37
CA ALA A 309 6.30 -37.29 -3.54
C ALA A 309 5.02 -36.70 -4.17
N ALA A 310 5.14 -35.60 -4.90
CA ALA A 310 4.05 -35.02 -5.69
C ALA A 310 3.76 -35.79 -6.99
N GLY A 311 4.51 -36.85 -7.30
CA GLY A 311 4.33 -37.65 -8.53
C GLY A 311 4.69 -36.86 -9.79
N VAL A 312 5.57 -35.85 -9.68
CA VAL A 312 6.07 -35.10 -10.83
C VAL A 312 7.17 -35.89 -11.54
N ILE A 313 8.03 -36.58 -10.79
CA ILE A 313 9.17 -37.34 -11.29
C ILE A 313 9.17 -38.76 -10.72
N ASN A 314 9.54 -39.75 -11.54
CA ASN A 314 9.72 -41.13 -11.11
C ASN A 314 11.01 -41.33 -10.28
N LYS A 315 10.94 -42.19 -9.26
CA LYS A 315 12.07 -42.49 -8.36
C LYS A 315 13.31 -43.01 -9.09
N ASP A 316 13.11 -43.73 -10.18
CA ASP A 316 14.17 -44.43 -10.92
C ASP A 316 15.12 -43.49 -11.67
N VAL A 317 14.68 -42.25 -11.92
CA VAL A 317 15.45 -41.24 -12.67
C VAL A 317 16.54 -40.60 -11.81
N ARG A 318 16.55 -40.85 -10.49
CA ARG A 318 17.51 -40.25 -9.55
C ARG A 318 18.97 -40.50 -9.96
N HIS A 319 19.30 -41.76 -10.24
CA HIS A 319 20.67 -42.16 -10.57
C HIS A 319 21.14 -41.59 -11.92
N ALA A 320 20.22 -41.23 -12.82
CA ALA A 320 20.54 -40.60 -14.10
C ALA A 320 20.89 -39.11 -13.96
N ILE A 321 20.39 -38.44 -12.92
CA ILE A 321 20.54 -36.98 -12.74
C ILE A 321 21.66 -36.63 -11.76
N PHE A 322 21.78 -37.38 -10.66
CA PHE A 322 22.92 -37.26 -9.74
C PHE A 322 23.26 -38.60 -9.05
N PRO A 323 24.49 -39.12 -9.21
CA PRO A 323 24.82 -40.50 -8.83
C PRO A 323 25.19 -40.71 -7.34
N GLN A 324 25.70 -39.70 -6.62
CA GLN A 324 26.18 -39.87 -5.23
C GLN A 324 25.99 -38.60 -4.37
N THR A 325 26.44 -37.44 -4.84
CA THR A 325 26.29 -36.15 -4.12
C THR A 325 25.18 -35.30 -4.73
N PRO A 326 24.37 -34.61 -3.91
CA PRO A 326 23.36 -33.68 -4.41
C PRO A 326 24.08 -32.47 -5.05
N PRO A 327 23.80 -32.13 -6.32
CA PRO A 327 24.37 -30.94 -6.95
C PRO A 327 23.77 -29.66 -6.33
N PRO A 328 24.39 -28.49 -6.54
CA PRO A 328 23.79 -27.21 -6.19
C PRO A 328 22.39 -27.05 -6.82
N LEU A 329 21.51 -26.32 -6.14
CA LEU A 329 20.10 -26.19 -6.54
C LEU A 329 19.92 -25.69 -7.98
N ALA A 330 20.77 -24.74 -8.40
CA ALA A 330 20.80 -24.22 -9.77
C ALA A 330 21.07 -25.32 -10.82
N GLU A 331 22.07 -26.16 -10.56
CA GLU A 331 22.49 -27.23 -11.48
C GLU A 331 21.43 -28.35 -11.53
N LEU A 332 20.80 -28.68 -10.38
CA LEU A 332 19.66 -29.59 -10.36
C LEU A 332 18.54 -29.08 -11.28
N GLY A 333 18.19 -27.80 -11.17
CA GLY A 333 17.16 -27.17 -12.00
C GLY A 333 17.48 -27.26 -13.49
N GLN A 334 18.72 -26.94 -13.89
CA GLN A 334 19.15 -27.04 -15.28
C GLN A 334 19.08 -28.47 -15.82
N LYS A 335 19.56 -29.46 -15.06
CA LYS A 335 19.52 -30.87 -15.46
C LYS A 335 18.09 -31.39 -15.63
N LEU A 336 17.19 -30.97 -14.74
CA LEU A 336 15.78 -31.35 -14.80
C LEU A 336 15.07 -30.78 -16.03
N LEU A 337 15.39 -29.54 -16.42
CA LEU A 337 14.86 -28.92 -17.64
C LEU A 337 15.45 -29.53 -18.91
N GLN A 338 16.77 -29.77 -18.94
CA GLN A 338 17.45 -30.39 -20.10
C GLN A 338 16.98 -31.82 -20.36
N ALA A 339 16.65 -32.56 -19.30
CA ALA A 339 16.09 -33.91 -19.42
C ALA A 339 14.58 -33.90 -19.77
N GLU A 340 13.96 -32.73 -19.94
CA GLU A 340 12.53 -32.55 -20.23
C GLU A 340 11.59 -33.24 -19.22
N LEU A 341 12.07 -33.47 -18.00
CA LEU A 341 11.29 -34.15 -16.95
C LEU A 341 10.25 -33.24 -16.32
N ILE A 342 10.53 -31.93 -16.32
CA ILE A 342 9.65 -30.88 -15.81
C ILE A 342 9.76 -29.63 -16.68
N ASP A 343 8.72 -28.82 -16.68
CA ASP A 343 8.73 -27.50 -17.30
C ASP A 343 9.23 -26.43 -16.32
N GLU A 344 9.65 -25.28 -16.87
CA GLU A 344 10.18 -24.14 -16.11
C GLU A 344 9.20 -23.66 -15.04
N PHE A 345 7.90 -23.69 -15.36
CA PHE A 345 6.84 -23.31 -14.43
C PHE A 345 6.75 -24.23 -13.20
N THR A 346 6.80 -25.56 -13.39
CA THR A 346 6.77 -26.49 -12.25
C THR A 346 8.04 -26.41 -11.43
N LEU A 347 9.20 -26.18 -12.07
CA LEU A 347 10.48 -25.98 -11.39
C LEU A 347 10.44 -24.74 -10.48
N HIS A 348 9.99 -23.60 -10.99
CA HIS A 348 9.89 -22.35 -10.21
C HIS A 348 9.01 -22.53 -8.96
N ASN A 349 7.85 -23.17 -9.12
CA ASN A 349 6.95 -23.46 -8.01
C ASN A 349 7.54 -24.47 -7.01
N ALA A 350 8.25 -25.49 -7.48
CA ALA A 350 8.91 -26.46 -6.61
C ALA A 350 10.02 -25.82 -5.76
N PHE A 351 10.82 -24.92 -6.35
CA PHE A 351 11.84 -24.18 -5.61
C PHE A 351 11.22 -23.24 -4.58
N ARG A 352 10.12 -22.57 -4.93
CA ARG A 352 9.37 -21.74 -3.96
C ARG A 352 8.79 -22.57 -2.82
N CYS A 353 8.20 -23.72 -3.09
CA CYS A 353 7.70 -24.63 -2.06
C CYS A 353 8.83 -25.13 -1.14
N GLN A 354 9.98 -25.53 -1.70
CA GLN A 354 11.14 -25.94 -0.90
C GLN A 354 11.64 -24.80 0.00
N PHE A 355 11.74 -23.58 -0.55
CA PHE A 355 12.13 -22.42 0.24
C PHE A 355 11.20 -22.23 1.45
N LEU A 356 9.89 -22.35 1.24
CA LEU A 356 8.89 -22.23 2.30
C LEU A 356 9.00 -23.38 3.32
N MET A 357 9.28 -24.60 2.88
CA MET A 357 9.53 -25.73 3.77
C MET A 357 10.75 -25.49 4.66
N ARG A 358 11.86 -25.01 4.08
CA ARG A 358 13.06 -24.66 4.84
C ARG A 358 12.81 -23.55 5.86
N SER A 359 11.99 -22.56 5.52
CA SER A 359 11.60 -21.49 6.46
C SER A 359 10.65 -21.99 7.57
N GLY A 360 10.22 -23.25 7.53
CA GLY A 360 9.28 -23.83 8.48
C GLY A 360 7.81 -23.44 8.22
N PHE A 361 7.52 -22.73 7.13
CA PHE A 361 6.17 -22.29 6.79
C PHE A 361 5.30 -23.43 6.25
N LEU A 362 5.87 -24.37 5.50
CA LEU A 362 5.16 -25.54 4.97
C LEU A 362 5.77 -26.85 5.48
N ALA A 363 4.91 -27.80 5.87
CA ALA A 363 5.29 -29.21 5.94
C ALA A 363 5.38 -29.84 4.54
N LEU A 364 6.02 -31.00 4.42
CA LEU A 364 6.16 -31.70 3.14
C LEU A 364 4.79 -32.02 2.52
N GLU A 365 3.84 -32.50 3.33
CA GLU A 365 2.49 -32.85 2.90
C GLU A 365 1.75 -31.62 2.35
N GLN A 366 1.90 -30.47 3.02
CA GLN A 366 1.34 -29.20 2.59
C GLN A 366 1.97 -28.72 1.28
N ALA A 367 3.30 -28.83 1.16
CA ALA A 367 4.01 -28.47 -0.06
C ALA A 367 3.60 -29.33 -1.26
N ILE A 368 3.31 -30.62 -1.05
CA ILE A 368 2.79 -31.52 -2.10
C ILE A 368 1.41 -31.04 -2.58
N VAL A 369 0.51 -30.70 -1.65
CA VAL A 369 -0.82 -30.17 -1.98
C VAL A 369 -0.69 -28.89 -2.80
N VAL A 370 0.14 -27.95 -2.34
CA VAL A 370 0.36 -26.66 -3.02
C VAL A 370 0.94 -26.88 -4.42
N LEU A 371 1.97 -27.71 -4.56
CA LEU A 371 2.62 -27.96 -5.85
C LEU A 371 1.65 -28.61 -6.86
N ASN A 372 0.82 -29.56 -6.40
CA ASN A 372 -0.20 -30.17 -7.25
C ASN A 372 -1.31 -29.18 -7.63
N HIS A 373 -1.70 -28.31 -6.71
CA HIS A 373 -2.65 -27.23 -6.98
C HIS A 373 -2.11 -26.27 -8.04
N CYS A 374 -0.86 -25.82 -7.91
CA CYS A 374 -0.16 -24.99 -8.89
C CYS A 374 -0.14 -25.62 -10.28
N ARG A 375 0.14 -26.94 -10.38
CA ARG A 375 0.16 -27.68 -11.65
C ARG A 375 -1.22 -27.78 -12.28
N SER A 376 -2.25 -28.10 -11.50
CA SER A 376 -3.62 -28.30 -12.01
C SER A 376 -4.24 -27.02 -12.56
N ARG A 377 -3.98 -25.88 -11.92
CA ARG A 377 -4.58 -24.58 -12.27
C ARG A 377 -3.64 -23.64 -13.03
N ARG A 378 -2.37 -24.03 -13.23
CA ARG A 378 -1.32 -23.18 -13.83
C ARG A 378 -1.19 -21.82 -13.11
N ILE A 379 -1.14 -21.86 -11.78
CA ILE A 379 -0.96 -20.68 -10.91
C ILE A 379 0.33 -20.76 -10.10
N ALA A 380 0.89 -19.61 -9.71
CA ALA A 380 2.10 -19.54 -8.89
C ALA A 380 1.85 -19.98 -7.45
N THR A 381 2.89 -20.48 -6.77
CA THR A 381 2.84 -20.95 -5.37
C THR A 381 2.16 -19.95 -4.42
N ASP A 382 2.51 -18.67 -4.50
CA ASP A 382 1.94 -17.65 -3.60
C ASP A 382 0.46 -17.30 -3.93
N VAL A 383 -0.02 -17.61 -5.14
CA VAL A 383 -1.45 -17.55 -5.49
C VAL A 383 -2.17 -18.77 -4.93
N ALA A 384 -1.58 -19.96 -5.08
CA ALA A 384 -2.13 -21.20 -4.55
C ALA A 384 -2.31 -21.14 -3.03
N LEU A 385 -1.32 -20.60 -2.30
CA LEU A 385 -1.40 -20.41 -0.85
C LEU A 385 -2.54 -19.47 -0.43
N ARG A 386 -2.85 -18.45 -1.24
CA ARG A 386 -4.01 -17.58 -1.02
C ARG A 386 -5.33 -18.30 -1.28
N GLU A 387 -5.45 -19.04 -2.38
CA GLU A 387 -6.67 -19.81 -2.67
C GLU A 387 -6.96 -20.89 -1.62
N LEU A 388 -5.92 -21.43 -0.98
CA LEU A 388 -6.03 -22.40 0.10
C LEU A 388 -6.28 -21.75 1.48
N ASN A 389 -6.35 -20.41 1.56
CA ASN A 389 -6.48 -19.63 2.79
C ASN A 389 -5.36 -19.87 3.82
N TRP A 390 -4.14 -20.15 3.37
CA TRP A 390 -2.98 -20.38 4.25
C TRP A 390 -2.15 -19.10 4.48
N ILE A 391 -2.51 -18.01 3.83
CA ILE A 391 -1.89 -16.69 3.93
C ILE A 391 -3.01 -15.68 4.22
N ALA A 392 -2.81 -14.78 5.17
CA ALA A 392 -3.76 -13.70 5.42
C ALA A 392 -3.65 -12.63 4.33
N GLU A 393 -4.79 -12.19 3.78
CA GLU A 393 -4.82 -10.99 2.94
C GLU A 393 -4.83 -9.74 3.83
N THR A 394 -3.90 -8.85 3.55
CA THR A 394 -3.67 -7.58 4.23
C THR A 394 -3.71 -6.43 3.22
N LYS A 395 -4.08 -6.71 1.96
CA LYS A 395 -4.29 -5.70 0.91
C LYS A 395 -5.36 -4.70 1.36
N MET A 396 -4.97 -3.43 1.53
CA MET A 396 -5.84 -2.35 1.08
C MET A 396 -5.81 -2.41 -0.44
N GLN A 397 -6.91 -2.82 -1.07
CA GLN A 397 -7.03 -2.71 -2.52
C GLN A 397 -6.78 -1.25 -2.88
N LEU A 398 -5.76 -0.98 -3.69
CA LEU A 398 -5.66 0.29 -4.40
C LEU A 398 -6.92 0.32 -5.26
N ASP A 399 -7.92 1.10 -4.83
CA ASP A 399 -9.17 1.27 -5.57
C ASP A 399 -8.81 1.52 -7.04
N SER A 400 -9.30 0.63 -7.90
CA SER A 400 -8.99 0.59 -9.33
C SER A 400 -9.72 1.71 -10.09
N ALA A 401 -9.72 2.92 -9.54
CA ALA A 401 -10.40 4.08 -10.06
C ALA A 401 -9.42 5.26 -10.15
N VAL A 402 -8.57 5.19 -11.18
CA VAL A 402 -8.19 6.39 -11.94
C VAL A 402 -8.48 6.08 -13.40
#